data_AF-A0A530BQY6-F1
#
_entry.id   AF-A0A530BQY6-F1
#
_cell.length_a   1.000
_cell.length_b   1.000
_cell.length_c   1.000
_cell.angle_alpha   90.00
_cell.angle_beta   90.00
_cell.angle_gamma   90.00
#
_symmetry.space_group_name_H-M   'P 1'
#
loop_
_entity.id
_entity.type
_entity.pdbx_description
1 polymer ?
#
loop_
_entity_poly.entity_id
_entity_poly.type
_entity_poly.pdbx_seq_one_letter_code
_entity_poly.pdbx_strand_id
1 'polypeptide(L)'
;FIDHVPVLGEGKRNEAKRFILLIDTLYDHRMRLVMSAAAQPEGLYTAKRGTEVFEFERTASRLVEMQSRDWLEGWAERRQVGAPAEARQAQG
;
A
#
# COMPACT_ATOMS: atom_id res chain seq x y z
N PHE A 1 -8.52 0.56 -6.49
CA PHE A 1 -7.91 -0.70 -6.94
C PHE A 1 -6.80 -0.35 -7.91
N ILE A 2 -5.60 -0.91 -7.75
CA ILE A 2 -4.47 -0.74 -8.67
C ILE A 2 -4.19 -2.09 -9.29
N ASP A 3 -4.09 -2.15 -10.61
CA ASP A 3 -3.99 -3.43 -11.32
C ASP A 3 -2.68 -3.54 -12.10
N HIS A 4 -2.17 -4.76 -12.21
CA HIS A 4 -1.00 -5.15 -13.01
C HIS A 4 0.26 -4.33 -12.70
N VAL A 5 0.60 -4.13 -11.42
CA VAL A 5 1.86 -3.46 -11.05
C VAL A 5 3.04 -4.33 -11.50
N PRO A 6 3.91 -3.84 -12.42
CA PRO A 6 5.03 -4.62 -12.93
C PRO A 6 6.20 -4.64 -11.95
N VAL A 7 7.14 -5.55 -12.17
CA VAL A 7 8.47 -5.46 -11.55
C VAL A 7 9.22 -4.25 -12.12
N LEU A 8 9.74 -3.40 -11.24
CA LEU A 8 10.48 -2.19 -11.57
C LEU A 8 11.99 -2.47 -11.56
N GLY A 9 12.60 -2.48 -12.74
CA GLY A 9 14.04 -2.75 -12.91
C GLY A 9 14.95 -1.51 -12.81
N GLU A 10 16.25 -1.70 -13.09
CA GLU A 10 17.31 -0.70 -12.91
C GLU A 10 17.11 0.60 -13.73
N GLY A 11 16.34 0.57 -14.82
CA GLY A 11 15.97 1.76 -15.61
C GLY A 11 14.67 2.46 -15.20
N LYS A 12 13.99 2.00 -14.15
CA LYS A 12 12.63 2.44 -13.76
C LYS A 12 12.61 3.34 -12.53
N ARG A 13 13.65 4.15 -12.35
CA ARG A 13 13.83 5.02 -11.16
C ARG A 13 12.67 5.99 -10.95
N ASN A 14 12.19 6.64 -12.02
CA ASN A 14 11.11 7.62 -11.91
C ASN A 14 9.76 6.95 -11.57
N GLU A 15 9.50 5.77 -12.12
CA GLU A 15 8.36 4.94 -11.78
C GLU A 15 8.45 4.43 -10.32
N ALA A 16 9.63 3.97 -9.89
CA ALA A 16 9.86 3.56 -8.51
C ALA A 16 9.58 4.69 -7.52
N LYS A 17 10.08 5.91 -7.77
CA LYS A 17 9.78 7.08 -6.93
C LYS A 17 8.31 7.41 -6.85
N ARG A 18 7.59 7.39 -7.97
CA ARG A 18 6.15 7.65 -7.99
C ARG A 18 5.38 6.57 -7.24
N PHE A 19 5.81 5.31 -7.36
CA PHE A 19 5.22 4.20 -6.62
C PHE A 19 5.46 4.34 -5.11
N ILE A 20 6.70 4.62 -4.69
CA ILE A 20 7.06 4.90 -3.29
C ILE A 20 6.16 6.00 -2.72
N LEU A 21 6.09 7.15 -3.39
CA LEU A 21 5.27 8.29 -2.94
C LEU A 21 3.78 7.93 -2.81
N LEU A 22 3.25 7.16 -3.76
CA LEU A 22 1.86 6.70 -3.70
C LEU A 22 1.62 5.81 -2.49
N ILE A 23 2.47 4.81 -2.27
CA ILE A 23 2.33 3.90 -1.13
C ILE A 23 2.50 4.63 0.20
N ASP A 24 3.49 5.52 0.31
CA ASP A 24 3.68 6.34 1.52
C ASP A 24 2.43 7.17 1.83
N THR A 25 1.87 7.84 0.81
CA THR A 25 0.64 8.64 0.99
C THR A 25 -0.54 7.76 1.46
N LEU A 26 -0.75 6.59 0.84
CA LEU A 26 -1.84 5.69 1.23
C LEU A 26 -1.65 5.11 2.63
N TYR A 27 -0.40 4.79 2.97
CA TYR A 27 -0.02 4.27 4.28
C TYR A 27 -0.24 5.32 5.38
N ASP A 28 0.23 6.55 5.19
CA ASP A 28 0.10 7.65 6.16
C ASP A 28 -1.37 8.02 6.41
N HIS A 29 -2.19 8.00 5.36
CA HIS A 29 -3.64 8.19 5.47
C HIS A 29 -4.39 6.93 5.92
N ARG A 30 -3.68 5.86 6.25
CA ARG A 30 -4.24 4.60 6.75
C ARG A 30 -5.35 4.04 5.85
N MET A 31 -5.17 4.18 4.54
CA MET A 31 -6.11 3.76 3.49
C MET A 31 -6.08 2.25 3.29
N ARG A 32 -7.20 1.70 2.81
CA ARG A 32 -7.25 0.31 2.33
C ARG A 32 -6.84 0.27 0.87
N LEU A 33 -5.83 -0.53 0.56
CA LEU A 33 -5.37 -0.80 -0.79
C LEU A 33 -5.79 -2.20 -1.22
N VAL A 34 -6.29 -2.32 -2.45
CA VAL A 34 -6.42 -3.59 -3.16
C VAL A 34 -5.59 -3.44 -4.43
N MET A 35 -4.64 -4.35 -4.61
CA MET A 35 -3.64 -4.27 -5.67
C MET A 35 -3.32 -5.66 -6.23
N SER A 36 -3.11 -5.77 -7.54
CA SER A 36 -2.46 -6.92 -8.17
C SER A 36 -1.06 -6.51 -8.66
N ALA A 37 -0.09 -7.42 -8.51
CA ALA A 37 1.30 -7.12 -8.81
C ALA A 37 2.03 -8.38 -9.34
N ALA A 38 3.02 -8.15 -10.20
CA ALA A 38 3.78 -9.21 -10.86
C ALA A 38 4.74 -9.97 -9.93
N ALA A 39 4.98 -9.46 -8.71
CA ALA A 39 5.82 -10.09 -7.70
C ALA A 39 5.34 -9.71 -6.28
N GLN A 40 5.86 -10.41 -5.27
CA GLN A 40 5.73 -10.03 -3.86
C GLN A 40 6.41 -8.67 -3.58
N PRO A 41 6.03 -7.94 -2.52
CA PRO A 41 6.53 -6.59 -2.25
C PRO A 41 8.06 -6.44 -2.33
N GLU A 42 8.81 -7.38 -1.77
CA GLU A 42 10.29 -7.38 -1.75
C GLU A 42 10.89 -7.61 -3.15
N GLY A 43 10.12 -8.20 -4.07
CA GLY A 43 10.51 -8.47 -5.45
C GLY A 43 10.04 -7.43 -6.46
N LEU A 44 9.27 -6.42 -6.05
CA LEU A 44 8.72 -5.41 -6.98
C LEU A 44 9.74 -4.39 -7.45
N TYR A 45 10.88 -4.26 -6.78
CA TYR A 45 11.99 -3.44 -7.23
C TYR A 45 13.30 -4.24 -7.23
N THR A 46 13.94 -4.35 -8.39
CA THR A 46 15.10 -5.24 -8.58
C THR A 46 16.40 -4.49 -8.82
N ALA A 47 16.37 -3.15 -8.84
CA ALA A 47 17.60 -2.36 -8.94
C ALA A 47 18.52 -2.67 -7.75
N LYS A 48 19.83 -2.71 -8.01
CA LYS A 48 20.86 -3.04 -7.01
C LYS A 48 21.64 -1.82 -6.51
N ARG A 49 21.36 -0.64 -7.08
CA ARG A 49 22.05 0.62 -6.81
C ARG A 49 21.09 1.79 -6.87
N GLY A 50 21.43 2.86 -6.17
CA GLY A 50 20.63 4.09 -6.09
C GLY A 50 19.94 4.24 -4.74
N THR A 51 19.61 5.49 -4.40
CA THR A 51 18.93 5.85 -3.13
C THR A 51 17.57 5.15 -3.02
N GLU A 52 16.92 4.91 -4.16
CA GLU A 52 15.59 4.34 -4.23
C GLU A 52 15.54 2.89 -3.75
N VAL A 53 16.67 2.17 -3.70
CA VAL A 53 16.71 0.79 -3.17
C VAL A 53 16.27 0.75 -1.72
N PHE A 54 16.89 1.58 -0.87
CA PHE A 54 16.55 1.66 0.55
C PHE A 54 15.16 2.28 0.80
N GLU A 55 14.73 3.20 -0.07
CA GLU A 55 13.38 3.76 0.00
C GLU A 55 12.34 2.70 -0.34
N PHE A 56 12.59 1.89 -1.37
CA PHE A 56 11.68 0.83 -1.80
C PHE A 56 11.62 -0.32 -0.80
N GLU A 57 12.71 -0.66 -0.12
CA GLU A 57 12.68 -1.63 0.99
C GLU A 57 11.68 -1.20 2.08
N ARG A 58 11.67 0.10 2.44
CA ARG A 58 10.67 0.64 3.38
C ARG A 58 9.25 0.61 2.81
N THR A 59 9.09 0.84 1.50
CA THR A 59 7.82 0.69 0.80
C THR A 59 7.33 -0.75 0.79
N ALA A 60 8.20 -1.73 0.58
CA ALA A 60 7.87 -3.15 0.62
C ALA A 60 7.38 -3.55 2.02
N SER A 61 8.07 -3.14 3.09
CA SER A 61 7.62 -3.38 4.46
C SER A 61 6.24 -2.78 4.75
N ARG A 62 5.94 -1.57 4.24
CA ARG A 62 4.59 -0.97 4.38
C ARG A 62 3.54 -1.80 3.67
N LEU A 63 3.82 -2.25 2.44
CA LEU A 63 2.91 -3.12 1.71
C LEU A 63 2.63 -4.43 2.47
N VAL A 64 3.65 -5.02 3.11
CA VAL A 64 3.48 -6.20 3.97
C VAL A 64 2.60 -5.86 5.18
N GLU A 65 2.87 -4.75 5.88
CA GLU A 65 2.06 -4.33 7.02
C GLU A 65 0.60 -4.05 6.64
N MET A 66 0.36 -3.42 5.49
CA MET A 66 -0.98 -3.14 4.95
C MET A 66 -1.79 -4.39 4.62
N GLN A 67 -1.14 -5.56 4.52
CA GLN A 67 -1.78 -6.87 4.34
C GLN A 67 -2.10 -7.55 5.69
N SER A 68 -1.54 -7.07 6.79
CA SER A 68 -1.77 -7.68 8.11
C SER A 68 -3.23 -7.58 8.53
N ARG A 69 -3.66 -8.55 9.35
CA ARG A 69 -5.00 -8.53 9.95
C ARG A 69 -5.23 -7.26 10.74
N ASP A 70 -4.28 -6.89 11.59
CA ASP A 70 -4.35 -5.70 12.45
C ASP A 70 -4.56 -4.41 11.63
N TRP A 71 -3.90 -4.28 10.48
CA TRP A 71 -4.11 -3.13 9.59
C TRP A 71 -5.53 -3.09 9.03
N LEU A 72 -6.02 -4.23 8.55
CA LEU A 72 -7.35 -4.37 7.93
C LEU A 72 -8.47 -4.18 8.94
N GLU A 73 -8.33 -4.74 10.14
CA GLU A 73 -9.25 -4.58 11.27
C GLU A 73 -9.28 -3.11 11.72
N GLY A 74 -8.11 -2.48 11.94
CA GLY A 74 -8.05 -1.07 12.30
C GLY A 74 -8.64 -0.14 11.23
N TRP A 75 -8.51 -0.48 9.94
CA TRP A 75 -9.21 0.25 8.87
C TRP A 75 -10.72 0.11 8.95
N ALA A 76 -11.23 -1.11 9.19
CA ALA A 76 -12.66 -1.37 9.28
C ALA A 76 -13.29 -0.60 10.45
N GLU A 77 -12.64 -0.56 11.60
CA GLU A 77 -13.07 0.19 12.78
C GLU A 77 -13.18 1.70 12.48
N ARG A 78 -12.13 2.32 11.92
CA ARG A 78 -12.15 3.75 11.56
C ARG A 78 -13.29 4.08 10.60
N ARG A 79 -13.59 3.17 9.67
CA ARG A 79 -14.67 3.35 8.69
C ARG A 79 -16.06 3.24 9.33
N GLN A 80 -16.23 2.41 10.36
CA GLN A 80 -17.47 2.33 11.12
C GLN A 80 -17.70 3.57 11.99
N VAL A 81 -16.63 4.16 12.55
CA VAL A 81 -16.69 5.41 13.34
C VAL A 81 -17.05 6.63 12.46
N GLY A 82 -16.65 6.65 11.20
CA GLY A 82 -17.02 7.70 10.22
C GLY A 82 -18.37 7.50 9.52
N ALA A 83 -19.07 6.38 9.73
CA ALA A 83 -20.37 6.13 9.11
C ALA A 83 -21.47 7.03 9.72
N PRO A 84 -22.38 7.62 8.91
CA PRO A 84 -23.52 8.39 9.41
C PRO A 84 -24.33 7.58 10.43
N ALA A 85 -24.81 8.24 11.49
CA ALA A 85 -25.55 7.59 12.59
C ALA A 85 -26.77 6.77 12.09
N GLU A 86 -27.35 7.16 10.96
CA GLU A 86 -28.48 6.51 10.30
C GLU A 86 -28.15 5.07 9.80
N ALA A 87 -26.90 4.83 9.37
CA ALA A 87 -26.46 3.50 8.92
C ALA A 87 -26.22 2.52 10.08
N ARG A 88 -26.09 3.02 11.32
CA ARG A 88 -25.87 2.20 12.53
C ARG A 88 -27.17 1.66 13.12
N GLN A 89 -28.32 2.29 12.82
CA GLN A 89 -29.62 1.93 13.40
C GLN A 89 -30.41 0.90 12.58
N ALA A 90 -30.02 0.63 11.33
CA ALA A 90 -30.72 -0.31 10.43
C ALA A 90 -30.31 -1.79 10.59
N GLN A 91 -29.49 -2.13 11.61
CA GLN A 91 -29.00 -3.49 11.87
C GLN A 91 -29.40 -4.01 13.27
N GLY A 92 -30.40 -3.38 13.91
CA GLY A 92 -30.96 -3.78 15.21
C GLY A 92 -32.35 -4.36 15.10
#